data_AF-A0AAU5B7N1-F1
#
_entry.id   AF-A0AAU5B7N1-F1
#
_cell.length_a   1.000
_cell.length_b   1.000
_cell.length_c   1.000
_cell.angle_alpha   90.00
_cell.angle_beta   90.00
_cell.angle_gamma   90.00
#
_symmetry.space_group_name_H-M   'P 1'
#
loop_
_entity.id
_entity.type
_entity.pdbx_description
1 polymer ?
#
loop_
_entity_poly.entity_id
_entity_poly.type
_entity_poly.pdbx_seq_one_letter_code
_entity_poly.pdbx_strand_id
1 'polypeptide(L)'
;MTERSGTSGGLPPDVADVLDLILNPDDPVHAALRRQVPHLGVTSRCTCGCGTAHFALDPAEVEPAPTGPGTVVAAEAQLFAASGECVGEVLAFARAGYLSWVEVCSWSDDGPGTAGLAYSTVARSPWAPLSGDVM
;
A
#
# COMPACT_ATOMS: atom_id res chain seq x y z
N MET A 1 -7.18 33.71 3.93
CA MET A 1 -7.89 33.00 5.00
C MET A 1 -9.13 32.38 4.38
N THR A 2 -8.98 31.23 3.74
CA THR A 2 -10.05 30.46 3.08
C THR A 2 -9.53 29.04 2.94
N GLU A 3 -9.68 28.19 3.96
CA GLU A 3 -10.75 27.19 4.16
C GLU A 3 -10.09 25.80 4.13
N ARG A 4 -9.88 25.24 5.33
CA ARG A 4 -9.53 23.83 5.51
C ARG A 4 -10.75 23.03 5.05
N SER A 5 -10.69 22.46 3.86
CA SER A 5 -11.60 21.40 3.44
C SER A 5 -11.30 20.16 4.28
N GLY A 6 -11.86 20.12 5.48
CA GLY A 6 -12.03 18.91 6.27
C GLY A 6 -13.08 18.05 5.58
N THR A 7 -12.65 17.16 4.68
CA THR A 7 -13.36 15.92 4.42
C THR A 7 -12.72 14.86 5.30
N SER A 8 -13.27 14.66 6.49
CA SER A 8 -13.10 13.44 7.29
C SER A 8 -13.82 12.26 6.61
N GLY A 9 -13.61 12.10 5.30
CA GLY A 9 -14.05 10.95 4.55
C GLY A 9 -12.86 10.00 4.52
N GLY A 10 -13.02 8.85 5.16
CA GLY A 10 -11.99 7.82 5.19
C GLY A 10 -11.54 7.40 3.79
N LEU A 11 -10.54 6.52 3.74
CA LEU A 11 -9.97 6.04 2.49
C LEU A 11 -11.06 5.56 1.50
N PRO A 12 -10.89 5.82 0.19
CA PRO A 12 -11.66 5.14 -0.83
C PRO A 12 -11.57 3.62 -0.65
N PRO A 13 -12.69 2.87 -0.83
CA PRO A 13 -12.75 1.44 -0.49
C PRO A 13 -11.73 0.62 -1.28
N ASP A 14 -11.50 0.94 -2.55
CA ASP A 14 -10.48 0.27 -3.39
C ASP A 14 -9.08 0.34 -2.77
N VAL A 15 -8.72 1.49 -2.19
CA VAL A 15 -7.43 1.67 -1.55
C VAL A 15 -7.40 0.98 -0.19
N ALA A 16 -8.52 1.02 0.55
CA ALA A 16 -8.61 0.39 1.87
C ALA A 16 -8.47 -1.13 1.74
N ASP A 17 -9.16 -1.73 0.78
CA ASP A 17 -9.11 -3.16 0.48
C ASP A 17 -7.69 -3.59 0.09
N VAL A 18 -7.00 -2.79 -0.72
CA VAL A 18 -5.61 -3.05 -1.10
C VAL A 18 -4.68 -3.00 0.12
N LEU A 19 -4.81 -1.99 0.99
CA LEU A 19 -3.99 -1.90 2.20
C LEU A 19 -4.29 -3.04 3.18
N ASP A 20 -5.56 -3.43 3.32
CA ASP A 20 -5.95 -4.57 4.16
C ASP A 20 -5.28 -5.85 3.66
N LEU A 21 -5.27 -6.05 2.35
CA LEU A 21 -4.73 -7.23 1.71
C LEU A 21 -3.21 -7.37 1.87
N ILE A 22 -2.45 -6.28 1.72
CA ILE A 22 -0.98 -6.33 1.71
C ILE A 22 -0.35 -6.16 3.10
N LEU A 23 -1.05 -5.50 4.04
CA LEU A 23 -0.55 -5.30 5.39
C LEU A 23 -0.95 -6.48 6.28
N ASN A 24 -0.08 -7.50 6.33
CA ASN A 24 -0.24 -8.66 7.22
C ASN A 24 -0.29 -8.24 8.72
N PRO A 25 -1.37 -8.51 9.47
CA PRO A 25 -1.47 -8.13 10.89
C PRO A 25 -0.49 -8.84 11.82
N ASP A 26 0.10 -9.98 11.41
CA ASP A 26 1.08 -10.71 12.21
C ASP A 26 2.50 -10.12 12.12
N ASP A 27 2.76 -9.26 11.13
CA ASP A 27 4.00 -8.51 11.03
C ASP A 27 3.90 -7.20 11.84
N PRO A 28 4.84 -6.92 12.78
CA PRO A 28 4.73 -5.77 13.67
C PRO A 28 4.82 -4.42 12.96
N VAL A 29 5.55 -4.32 11.84
CA VAL A 29 5.61 -3.12 11.02
C VAL A 29 4.26 -2.91 10.34
N HIS A 30 3.74 -3.95 9.68
CA HIS A 30 2.46 -3.89 9.01
C HIS A 30 1.31 -3.61 9.98
N ALA A 31 1.29 -4.24 11.16
CA ALA A 31 0.31 -3.97 12.22
C ALA A 31 0.34 -2.50 12.68
N ALA A 32 1.53 -1.89 12.73
CA ALA A 32 1.66 -0.46 13.02
C ALA A 32 1.10 0.41 11.89
N LEU A 33 1.40 0.08 10.64
CA LEU A 33 0.89 0.80 9.47
C LEU A 33 -0.64 0.65 9.32
N ARG A 34 -1.22 -0.52 9.65
CA ARG A 34 -2.68 -0.73 9.66
C ARG A 34 -3.40 0.21 10.61
N ARG A 35 -2.81 0.53 11.76
CA ARG A 35 -3.39 1.49 12.72
C ARG A 35 -3.46 2.92 12.15
N GLN A 36 -2.66 3.23 11.13
CA GLN A 36 -2.69 4.54 10.47
C GLN A 36 -3.82 4.64 9.44
N VAL A 37 -4.25 3.52 8.84
CA VAL A 37 -5.23 3.47 7.74
C VAL A 37 -6.53 4.25 8.01
N PRO A 38 -7.14 4.19 9.21
CA PRO A 38 -8.34 4.98 9.50
C PRO A 38 -8.13 6.51 9.48
N HIS A 39 -6.89 6.97 9.60
CA HIS A 39 -6.50 8.38 9.64
C HIS A 39 -5.97 8.91 8.31
N LEU A 40 -5.87 8.04 7.31
CA LEU A 40 -5.38 8.40 5.98
C LEU A 40 -6.48 9.04 5.14
N GLY A 41 -6.09 10.02 4.33
CA GLY A 41 -6.88 10.55 3.21
C GLY A 41 -6.09 10.51 1.92
N VAL A 42 -6.74 10.27 0.78
CA VAL A 42 -6.07 10.34 -0.53
C VAL A 42 -5.96 11.82 -0.95
N THR A 43 -4.73 12.28 -1.19
CA THR A 43 -4.45 13.67 -1.62
C THR A 43 -4.40 13.82 -3.12
N SER A 44 -3.85 12.81 -3.81
CA SER A 44 -3.74 12.80 -5.26
C SER A 44 -3.64 11.38 -5.79
N ARG A 45 -3.96 11.22 -7.08
CA ARG A 45 -3.69 10.01 -7.86
C ARG A 45 -2.91 10.40 -9.11
N CYS A 46 -2.04 9.53 -9.63
CA CYS A 46 -1.38 9.84 -10.91
C CYS A 46 -2.44 9.93 -12.02
N THR A 47 -2.39 11.00 -12.80
CA THR A 47 -3.23 11.17 -14.00
C THR A 47 -2.69 10.40 -15.20
N CYS A 48 -1.48 9.86 -15.09
CA CYS A 48 -0.80 9.07 -16.12
C CYS A 48 -1.33 7.63 -16.24
N GLY A 49 -2.15 7.17 -15.28
CA GLY A 49 -2.73 5.83 -15.29
C GLY A 49 -1.90 4.75 -14.57
N CYS A 50 -0.75 5.07 -13.99
CA CYS A 50 0.14 4.11 -13.31
C CYS A 50 -0.37 3.60 -11.93
N GLY A 51 -1.64 3.83 -11.58
CA GLY A 51 -2.24 3.29 -10.35
C GLY A 51 -1.74 3.88 -9.02
N THR A 52 -0.90 4.93 -9.02
CA THR A 52 -0.40 5.54 -7.78
C THR A 52 -1.46 6.38 -7.06
N ALA A 53 -1.58 6.22 -5.74
CA ALA A 53 -2.38 7.07 -4.86
C ALA A 53 -1.54 7.57 -3.67
N HIS A 54 -1.44 8.88 -3.51
CA HIS A 54 -0.72 9.51 -2.41
C HIS A 54 -1.64 9.79 -1.23
N PHE A 55 -1.08 9.70 -0.02
CA PHE A 55 -1.83 9.90 1.22
C PHE A 55 -1.44 11.19 1.93
N ALA A 56 -2.41 11.78 2.61
CA ALA A 56 -2.20 12.67 3.75
C ALA A 56 -2.49 11.89 5.02
N LEU A 57 -1.70 12.21 6.04
CA LEU A 57 -1.82 11.70 7.39
C LEU A 57 -1.36 12.81 8.33
N ASP A 58 -2.10 13.05 9.41
CA ASP A 58 -1.61 13.93 10.48
C ASP A 58 -0.72 13.11 11.42
N PRO A 59 0.60 13.36 11.48
CA PRO A 59 1.51 12.62 12.35
C PRO A 59 1.26 12.89 13.84
N ALA A 60 0.41 13.86 14.21
CA ALA A 60 0.00 14.07 15.58
C ALA A 60 -1.11 13.09 16.04
N GLU A 61 -1.78 12.40 15.11
CA GLU A 61 -2.90 11.51 15.43
C GLU A 61 -2.49 10.03 15.54
N VAL A 62 -1.31 9.67 15.03
CA VAL A 62 -0.86 8.27 14.95
C VAL A 62 0.63 8.12 15.18
N GLU A 63 1.03 6.96 15.69
CA GLU A 63 2.44 6.63 15.89
C GLU A 63 3.12 6.16 14.59
N PRO A 64 4.41 6.48 14.39
CA PRO A 64 5.18 5.96 13.28
C PRO A 64 5.45 4.45 13.43
N ALA A 65 5.40 3.73 12.31
CA ALA A 65 5.86 2.35 12.25
C ALA A 65 7.41 2.29 12.33
N PRO A 66 7.97 1.16 12.82
CA PRO A 66 9.42 1.01 12.98
C PRO A 66 10.14 0.71 11.65
N THR A 67 9.93 1.52 10.61
CA THR A 67 10.58 1.40 9.29
C THR A 67 11.85 2.23 9.15
N GLY A 68 12.20 3.01 10.18
CA GLY A 68 13.29 3.99 10.13
C GLY A 68 12.90 5.33 9.47
N PRO A 69 13.83 6.30 9.43
CA PRO A 69 13.54 7.68 9.00
C PRO A 69 13.43 7.86 7.48
N GLY A 70 13.83 6.86 6.70
CA GLY A 70 13.86 6.92 5.24
C GLY A 70 12.52 6.66 4.57
N THR A 71 12.55 6.65 3.24
CA THR A 71 11.49 6.08 2.42
C THR A 71 11.80 4.60 2.18
N VAL A 72 10.83 3.72 2.42
CA VAL A 72 10.95 2.28 2.17
C VAL A 72 9.68 1.75 1.49
N VAL A 73 9.83 0.67 0.72
CA VAL A 73 8.69 -0.21 0.38
C VAL A 73 8.33 -0.94 1.65
N ALA A 74 7.20 -0.59 2.24
CA ALA A 74 6.70 -1.00 3.56
C ALA A 74 5.74 -2.20 3.54
N ALA A 75 5.25 -2.56 2.36
CA ALA A 75 4.69 -3.87 2.04
C ALA A 75 4.69 -4.05 0.53
N GLU A 76 4.79 -5.29 0.06
CA GLU A 76 4.64 -5.62 -1.36
C GLU A 76 3.82 -6.89 -1.53
N ALA A 77 3.07 -6.96 -2.62
CA ALA A 77 2.35 -8.17 -2.97
C ALA A 77 2.15 -8.32 -4.47
N GLN A 78 2.41 -9.53 -4.97
CA GLN A 78 2.22 -9.85 -6.38
C GLN A 78 0.73 -10.09 -6.68
N LEU A 79 0.29 -9.64 -7.85
CA LEU A 79 -1.05 -9.84 -8.38
C LEU A 79 -1.02 -10.95 -9.42
N PHE A 80 -1.85 -11.97 -9.25
CA PHE A 80 -1.96 -13.08 -10.19
C PHE A 80 -3.34 -13.13 -10.84
N ALA A 81 -3.36 -13.38 -12.15
CA ALA A 81 -4.58 -13.74 -12.86
C ALA A 81 -5.06 -15.13 -12.46
N ALA A 82 -6.31 -15.46 -12.81
CA ALA A 82 -6.87 -16.80 -12.58
C ALA A 82 -6.06 -17.93 -13.25
N SER A 83 -5.29 -17.63 -14.30
CA SER A 83 -4.36 -18.55 -14.96
C SER A 83 -3.12 -18.88 -14.10
N GLY A 84 -2.88 -18.14 -13.02
CA GLY A 84 -1.65 -18.19 -12.23
C GLY A 84 -0.52 -17.31 -12.80
N GLU A 85 -0.78 -16.54 -13.85
CA GLU A 85 0.17 -15.58 -14.41
C GLU A 85 0.29 -14.35 -13.51
N CYS A 86 1.52 -13.90 -13.23
CA CYS A 86 1.76 -12.65 -12.51
C CYS A 86 1.48 -11.47 -13.45
N VAL A 87 0.43 -10.70 -13.14
CA VAL A 87 -0.03 -9.57 -13.96
C VAL A 87 0.38 -8.22 -13.40
N GLY A 88 1.00 -8.21 -12.22
CA GLY A 88 1.51 -6.99 -11.61
C GLY A 88 1.89 -7.15 -10.15
N GLU A 89 2.07 -6.02 -9.49
CA GLU A 89 2.47 -5.92 -8.10
C GLU A 89 1.85 -4.67 -7.47
N VAL A 90 1.57 -4.76 -6.17
CA VAL A 90 1.21 -3.62 -5.33
C VAL A 90 2.34 -3.34 -4.36
N LEU A 91 2.71 -2.07 -4.25
CA LEU A 91 3.72 -1.58 -3.33
C LEU A 91 3.11 -0.52 -2.42
N ALA A 92 3.17 -0.71 -1.10
CA ALA A 92 2.92 0.36 -0.14
C ALA A 92 4.23 0.96 0.31
N PHE A 93 4.31 2.29 0.33
CA PHE A 93 5.51 3.02 0.72
C PHE A 93 5.28 3.73 2.04
N ALA A 94 6.23 3.58 2.96
CA ALA A 94 6.30 4.37 4.18
C ALA A 94 7.45 5.36 4.09
N ARG A 95 7.23 6.57 4.60
CA ARG A 95 8.26 7.58 4.76
C ARG A 95 8.33 8.00 6.21
N ALA A 96 9.49 7.84 6.84
CA ALA A 96 9.71 8.12 8.25
C ALA A 96 8.69 7.41 9.18
N GLY A 97 8.29 6.19 8.84
CA GLY A 97 7.32 5.41 9.61
C GLY A 97 5.85 5.65 9.27
N TYR A 98 5.53 6.55 8.34
CA TYR A 98 4.15 6.87 7.97
C TYR A 98 3.80 6.39 6.57
N LEU A 99 2.62 5.78 6.40
CA LEU A 99 2.09 5.44 5.07
C LEU A 99 1.98 6.70 4.22
N SER A 100 2.66 6.69 3.07
CA SER A 100 2.81 7.88 2.23
C SER A 100 2.16 7.74 0.86
N TRP A 101 2.25 6.56 0.22
CA TRP A 101 1.51 6.26 -1.00
C TRP A 101 1.43 4.74 -1.23
N VAL A 102 0.54 4.35 -2.12
CA VAL A 102 0.50 3.02 -2.72
C VAL A 102 0.68 3.15 -4.23
N GLU A 103 1.30 2.15 -4.83
CA GLU A 103 1.49 2.04 -6.28
C GLU A 103 1.03 0.66 -6.75
N VAL A 104 0.32 0.63 -7.87
CA VAL A 104 -0.07 -0.61 -8.55
C VAL A 104 0.68 -0.66 -9.87
N CYS A 105 1.70 -1.50 -9.91
CA CYS A 105 2.50 -1.75 -11.10
C CYS A 105 1.88 -2.90 -11.89
N SER A 106 1.14 -2.61 -12.97
CA SER A 106 0.72 -3.68 -13.89
C SER A 106 1.85 -4.02 -14.86
N TRP A 107 2.12 -5.31 -15.04
CA TRP A 107 3.08 -5.82 -16.03
C TRP A 107 2.41 -6.26 -17.34
N SER A 108 1.12 -5.97 -17.51
CA SER A 108 0.40 -6.26 -18.74
C SER A 108 0.72 -5.24 -19.82
N ASP A 109 1.14 -5.72 -20.99
CA ASP A 109 1.26 -4.95 -22.24
C ASP A 109 -0.11 -4.68 -22.90
N ASP A 110 -1.20 -5.13 -22.27
CA ASP A 110 -2.56 -4.81 -22.70
C ASP A 110 -3.03 -3.57 -21.92
N GLY A 111 -3.43 -2.51 -22.65
CA GLY A 111 -3.87 -1.23 -22.12
C GLY A 111 -5.08 -1.34 -21.17
N PRO A 112 -5.68 -0.22 -20.72
CA PRO A 112 -6.74 -0.22 -19.70
C PRO A 112 -8.02 -0.91 -20.21
N GLY A 113 -8.05 -2.25 -20.13
CA GLY A 113 -9.19 -3.10 -20.39
C GLY A 113 -10.06 -3.13 -19.14
N THR A 114 -11.22 -2.49 -19.25
CA THR A 114 -12.24 -2.51 -18.20
C THR A 114 -12.69 -3.93 -17.88
N ALA A 115 -12.84 -4.19 -16.57
CA ALA A 115 -13.76 -5.14 -15.93
C ALA A 115 -13.26 -6.56 -15.60
N GLY A 116 -13.11 -6.80 -14.29
CA GLY A 116 -13.59 -8.02 -13.65
C GLY A 116 -12.60 -9.17 -13.45
N LEU A 117 -11.32 -8.90 -13.18
CA LEU A 117 -10.38 -9.95 -12.80
C LEU A 117 -10.33 -10.07 -11.28
N ALA A 118 -10.78 -11.21 -10.76
CA ALA A 118 -10.39 -11.68 -9.45
C ALA A 118 -8.89 -11.94 -9.48
N TYR A 119 -8.11 -11.02 -8.93
CA TYR A 119 -6.68 -11.23 -8.70
C TYR A 119 -6.51 -11.97 -7.37
N SER A 120 -5.59 -12.92 -7.33
CA SER A 120 -5.07 -13.44 -6.06
C SER A 120 -3.79 -12.71 -5.72
N THR A 121 -3.60 -12.42 -4.44
CA THR A 121 -2.46 -11.64 -3.97
C THR A 121 -1.58 -12.49 -3.06
N VAL A 122 -0.28 -12.47 -3.31
CA VAL A 122 0.71 -13.10 -2.44
C VAL A 122 1.59 -12.01 -1.87
N ALA A 123 1.40 -11.70 -0.58
CA ALA A 123 2.24 -10.75 0.13
C ALA A 123 3.61 -11.39 0.41
N ARG A 124 4.68 -10.68 0.09
CA ARG A 124 6.04 -11.05 0.48
C ARG A 124 6.46 -10.08 1.58
N SER A 125 7.02 -10.59 2.67
CA SER A 125 7.62 -9.74 3.70
C SER A 125 9.07 -9.42 3.29
N PRO A 126 9.41 -8.20 2.88
CA PRO A 126 10.81 -7.85 2.60
C PRO A 126 11.67 -7.74 3.87
N TRP A 127 11.07 -7.82 5.08
CA TRP A 127 11.78 -7.86 6.37
C TRP A 127 11.82 -9.24 7.05
N ALA A 128 11.39 -10.32 6.38
CA ALA A 128 11.69 -11.64 6.92
C ALA A 128 13.22 -11.77 6.97
N PRO A 129 13.84 -12.06 8.13
CA PRO A 129 15.26 -12.36 8.14
C PRO A 129 15.47 -13.50 7.14
N LEU A 130 16.50 -13.38 6.30
CA LEU A 130 16.99 -14.50 5.51
C LEU A 130 17.42 -15.56 6.53
N SER A 131 16.51 -16.46 6.90
CA SER A 131 16.84 -17.66 7.67
C SER A 131 17.65 -18.57 6.75
N GLY A 132 18.92 -18.20 6.58
CA GLY A 132 19.96 -19.07 6.10
C GLY A 132 20.46 -19.87 7.29
N ASP A 133 20.07 -21.14 7.31
CA ASP A 133 20.62 -22.24 8.10
C ASP A 133 22.15 -22.09 8.26
N VAL A 134 22.63 -21.89 9.49
CA VAL A 134 24.02 -22.14 9.85
C VAL A 134 24.08 -23.59 10.34
N MET A 135 24.66 -24.43 9.50
CA MET A 135 25.28 -25.69 9.89
C MET A 135 26.75 -25.45 10.25
#